data_AF-A0A418VUH7-F1
#
_entry.id   AF-A0A418VUH7-F1
#
_cell.length_a   1.000
_cell.length_b   1.000
_cell.length_c   1.000
_cell.angle_alpha   90.00
_cell.angle_beta   90.00
_cell.angle_gamma   90.00
#
_symmetry.space_group_name_H-M   'P 1'
#
loop_
_entity.id
_entity.type
_entity.pdbx_description
1 polymer ?
#
loop_
_entity_poly.entity_id
_entity_poly.type
_entity_poly.pdbx_seq_one_letter_code
_entity_poly.pdbx_strand_id
1 'polypeptide(L)'
;MVSLRQDNTAAYKWLQISARAGLIDGMQKLAHLLATDNGSLRDPIAAAGWAYIAQARAISGRAKHLAAIAMQEAVEPLDSQDRAKALALAESFQPQPPKAFDVDLSLDPSP
;
A
#
# COMPACT_ATOMS: atom_id res chain seq x y z
N MET A 1 -5.19 -27.16 -2.67
CA MET A 1 -4.31 -26.08 -3.15
C MET A 1 -5.08 -24.77 -3.04
N VAL A 2 -5.06 -24.14 -1.86
CA VAL A 2 -5.61 -22.78 -1.71
C VAL A 2 -4.68 -21.87 -2.50
N SER A 3 -5.21 -21.28 -3.56
CA SER A 3 -4.41 -20.63 -4.58
C SER A 3 -3.96 -19.28 -4.06
N LEU A 4 -2.66 -19.09 -3.84
CA LEU A 4 -1.97 -17.86 -3.39
C LEU A 4 -2.54 -16.54 -3.97
N ARG A 5 -3.14 -16.60 -5.18
CA ARG A 5 -3.88 -15.50 -5.82
C ARG A 5 -5.14 -15.01 -5.09
N GLN A 6 -5.91 -15.91 -4.47
CA GLN A 6 -7.12 -15.52 -3.71
C GLN A 6 -6.75 -14.74 -2.46
N ASP A 7 -5.69 -15.16 -1.76
CA ASP A 7 -5.20 -14.49 -0.56
C ASP A 7 -4.64 -13.10 -0.85
N ASN A 8 -3.93 -12.91 -1.97
CA ASN A 8 -3.44 -11.59 -2.38
C ASN A 8 -4.58 -10.58 -2.63
N THR A 9 -5.71 -11.03 -3.17
CA THR A 9 -6.87 -10.16 -3.42
C THR A 9 -7.56 -9.75 -2.13
N ALA A 10 -7.67 -10.68 -1.16
CA ALA A 10 -8.19 -10.37 0.16
C ALA A 10 -7.25 -9.43 0.94
N ALA A 11 -5.93 -9.70 0.90
CA ALA A 11 -4.91 -8.86 1.49
C ALA A 11 -4.92 -7.45 0.90
N TYR A 12 -5.06 -7.31 -0.42
CA TYR A 12 -5.15 -6.03 -1.11
C TYR A 12 -6.24 -5.14 -0.53
N LYS A 13 -7.44 -5.67 -0.29
CA LYS A 13 -8.57 -4.91 0.29
C LYS A 13 -8.23 -4.38 1.68
N TRP A 14 -7.68 -5.21 2.57
CA TRP A 14 -7.31 -4.81 3.92
C TRP A 14 -6.15 -3.83 3.95
N LEU A 15 -5.14 -4.06 3.11
CA LEU A 15 -3.99 -3.17 2.99
C LEU A 15 -4.39 -1.80 2.44
N GLN A 16 -5.31 -1.75 1.48
CA GLN A 16 -5.88 -0.49 1.01
C GLN A 16 -6.58 0.29 2.13
N ILE A 17 -7.38 -0.38 2.98
CA ILE A 17 -8.05 0.25 4.12
C ILE A 17 -7.00 0.80 5.09
N SER A 18 -6.00 -0.01 5.44
CA SER A 18 -4.91 0.37 6.34
C SER A 18 -4.09 1.56 5.80
N ALA A 19 -3.77 1.55 4.50
CA ALA A 19 -3.01 2.61 3.85
C ALA A 19 -3.84 3.91 3.77
N ARG A 20 -5.13 3.82 3.47
CA ARG A 20 -6.07 4.96 3.52
C ARG A 20 -6.21 5.54 4.93
N ALA A 21 -6.25 4.69 5.95
CA ALA A 21 -6.27 5.11 7.34
C ALA A 21 -4.97 5.81 7.80
N GLY A 22 -3.94 5.87 6.95
CA GLY A 22 -2.69 6.57 7.24
C GLY A 22 -1.63 5.70 7.92
N LEU A 23 -1.82 4.39 7.99
CA LEU A 23 -0.88 3.47 8.64
C LEU A 23 0.29 3.14 7.69
N ILE A 24 1.51 3.43 8.13
CA ILE A 24 2.74 3.21 7.36
C ILE A 24 2.96 1.74 7.03
N ASP A 25 2.70 0.82 7.97
CA ASP A 25 2.81 -0.62 7.70
C ASP A 25 1.85 -1.06 6.58
N GLY A 26 0.65 -0.46 6.51
CA GLY A 26 -0.31 -0.70 5.43
C GLY A 26 0.17 -0.18 4.08
N MET A 27 0.69 1.05 4.05
CA MET A 27 1.25 1.66 2.84
C MET A 27 2.44 0.86 2.30
N GLN A 28 3.38 0.46 3.18
CA GLN A 28 4.55 -0.33 2.80
C GLN A 28 4.14 -1.69 2.23
N LYS A 29 3.25 -2.42 2.92
CA LYS A 29 2.79 -3.74 2.46
C LYS A 29 1.97 -3.66 1.18
N LEU A 30 1.19 -2.60 1.00
CA LEU A 30 0.44 -2.37 -0.23
C LEU A 30 1.38 -2.07 -1.40
N ALA A 31 2.40 -1.24 -1.19
CA ALA A 31 3.44 -0.97 -2.17
C ALA A 31 4.17 -2.28 -2.56
N HIS A 32 4.54 -3.09 -1.57
CA HIS A 32 5.16 -4.39 -1.81
C HIS A 32 4.26 -5.31 -2.65
N LEU A 33 3.00 -5.48 -2.27
CA LEU A 33 2.05 -6.34 -2.98
C LEU A 33 1.86 -5.88 -4.44
N LEU A 34 1.68 -4.57 -4.66
CA LEU A 34 1.53 -4.01 -6.00
C LEU A 34 2.80 -4.11 -6.85
N ALA A 35 3.98 -4.16 -6.24
CA ALA A 35 5.26 -4.31 -6.93
C ALA A 35 5.57 -5.77 -7.28
N THR A 36 5.25 -6.72 -6.38
CA THR A 36 5.68 -8.12 -6.48
C THR A 36 4.61 -9.10 -6.95
N ASP A 37 3.33 -8.72 -7.00
CA ASP A 37 2.28 -9.61 -7.49
C ASP A 37 2.56 -10.04 -8.94
N ASN A 38 2.37 -11.33 -9.24
CA ASN A 38 2.71 -11.93 -10.53
C ASN A 38 1.58 -11.81 -11.57
N GLY A 39 0.68 -10.84 -11.44
CA GLY A 39 -0.36 -10.63 -12.43
C GLY A 39 -1.37 -9.55 -12.09
N SER A 40 -2.54 -9.96 -11.60
CA SER A 40 -3.75 -9.14 -11.60
C SER A 40 -3.72 -7.91 -10.71
N LEU A 41 -2.83 -7.86 -9.73
CA LEU A 41 -2.70 -6.72 -8.82
C LEU A 41 -1.41 -5.92 -9.06
N ARG A 42 -0.58 -6.31 -10.03
CA ARG A 42 0.69 -5.63 -10.26
C ARG A 42 0.45 -4.25 -10.86
N ASP A 43 0.84 -3.22 -10.12
CA ASP A 43 0.83 -1.83 -10.56
C ASP A 43 2.04 -1.10 -9.97
N PRO A 44 3.15 -1.03 -10.71
CA PRO A 44 4.38 -0.45 -10.19
C PRO A 44 4.27 1.07 -9.97
N ILE A 45 3.43 1.78 -10.72
CA ILE A 45 3.20 3.22 -10.53
C ILE A 45 2.42 3.45 -9.23
N ALA A 46 1.35 2.68 -9.01
CA ALA A 46 0.60 2.75 -7.76
C ALA A 46 1.44 2.31 -6.55
N ALA A 47 2.29 1.28 -6.71
CA ALA A 47 3.22 0.85 -5.67
C ALA A 47 4.14 2.00 -5.23
N ALA A 48 4.75 2.68 -6.20
CA ALA A 48 5.61 3.83 -5.95
C ALA A 48 4.85 5.01 -5.35
N GLY A 49 3.61 5.25 -5.77
CA GLY A 49 2.74 6.26 -5.16
C GLY A 49 2.57 6.03 -3.66
N TRP A 50 2.27 4.80 -3.25
CA TRP A 50 2.18 4.45 -1.83
C TRP A 50 3.51 4.55 -1.08
N ALA A 51 4.63 4.24 -1.73
CA ALA A 51 5.95 4.43 -1.15
C ALA A 51 6.28 5.91 -0.89
N TYR A 52 5.95 6.80 -1.83
CA TYR A 52 6.11 8.25 -1.65
C TYR A 52 5.26 8.79 -0.50
N ILE A 53 4.00 8.35 -0.38
CA ILE A 53 3.13 8.73 0.75
C ILE A 53 3.71 8.22 2.08
N ALA A 54 4.20 6.98 2.12
CA ALA A 54 4.82 6.41 3.31
C ALA A 54 6.05 7.22 3.74
N GLN A 55 6.92 7.57 2.79
CA GLN A 55 8.11 8.39 3.04
C GLN A 55 7.75 9.77 3.59
N ALA A 56 6.76 10.45 3.02
CA ALA A 56 6.32 11.77 3.46
C ALA A 56 5.76 11.76 4.89
N ARG A 57 5.19 10.64 5.34
CA ARG A 57 4.51 10.50 6.65
C ARG A 57 5.35 9.78 7.71
N ALA A 58 6.55 9.33 7.36
CA ALA A 58 7.40 8.56 8.23
C ALA A 58 8.05 9.40 9.34
N ILE A 59 7.41 9.41 10.52
CA ILE A 59 7.87 10.21 11.68
C ILE A 59 8.85 9.46 12.60
N SER A 60 8.67 8.15 12.80
CA SER A 60 9.49 7.34 13.71
C SER A 60 10.62 6.62 12.98
N GLY A 61 11.66 6.20 13.71
CA GLY A 61 12.77 5.42 13.12
C GLY A 61 12.29 4.16 12.37
N ARG A 62 11.35 3.42 12.98
CA ARG A 62 10.69 2.27 12.32
C ARG A 62 9.93 2.69 11.07
N ALA A 63 9.13 3.75 11.14
CA ALA A 63 8.36 4.22 9.99
C ALA A 63 9.26 4.64 8.83
N LYS A 64 10.38 5.32 9.13
CA LYS A 64 11.39 5.72 8.14
C LYS A 64 12.05 4.51 7.49
N HIS A 65 12.37 3.49 8.28
CA HIS A 65 12.91 2.24 7.76
C HIS A 65 11.92 1.53 6.83
N LEU A 66 10.64 1.41 7.23
CA LEU A 66 9.60 0.80 6.40
C LEU A 66 9.35 1.59 5.11
N ALA A 67 9.35 2.92 5.18
CA ALA A 67 9.23 3.76 4.00
C ALA A 67 10.43 3.60 3.06
N ALA A 68 11.66 3.51 3.59
CA ALA A 68 12.85 3.27 2.79
C ALA A 68 12.79 1.93 2.05
N ILE A 69 12.30 0.86 2.70
CA ILE A 69 12.05 -0.43 2.04
C ILE A 69 11.04 -0.27 0.90
N ALA A 70 9.91 0.38 1.15
CA ALA A 70 8.91 0.63 0.11
C ALA A 70 9.48 1.40 -1.08
N MET A 71 10.35 2.39 -0.82
CA MET A 71 11.01 3.19 -1.86
C MET A 71 12.00 2.34 -2.67
N GLN A 72 12.80 1.49 -2.03
CA GLN A 72 13.72 0.60 -2.73
C GLN A 72 12.97 -0.41 -3.62
N GLU A 73 11.90 -1.01 -3.11
CA GLU A 73 11.19 -2.05 -3.84
C GLU A 73 10.33 -1.49 -4.98
N ALA A 74 9.64 -0.37 -4.73
CA ALA A 74 8.66 0.16 -5.68
C ALA A 74 9.21 1.27 -6.57
N VAL A 75 10.08 2.14 -6.05
CA VAL A 75 10.52 3.37 -6.76
C VAL A 75 11.82 3.16 -7.55
N GLU A 76 12.82 2.49 -6.97
CA GLU A 76 14.11 2.31 -7.65
C GLU A 76 14.02 1.59 -9.01
N PRO A 77 13.15 0.57 -9.20
CA PRO A 77 13.04 -0.11 -10.50
C PRO A 77 12.37 0.74 -11.59
N LEU A 78 11.65 1.81 -11.25
CA LEU A 78 10.93 2.66 -12.20
C LEU A 78 11.88 3.63 -12.90
N ASP A 79 11.55 3.98 -14.14
CA ASP A 79 12.18 5.08 -14.86
C ASP A 79 11.75 6.45 -14.33
N SER A 80 12.40 7.52 -14.81
CA SER A 80 12.13 8.88 -14.35
C SER A 80 10.71 9.36 -14.66
N GLN A 81 10.10 8.91 -15.76
CA GLN A 81 8.76 9.33 -16.17
C GLN A 81 7.69 8.69 -15.29
N ASP A 82 7.81 7.39 -15.01
CA ASP A 82 6.86 6.67 -14.18
C ASP A 82 7.01 7.04 -12.71
N ARG A 83 8.21 7.36 -12.24
CA ARG A 83 8.41 8.00 -10.92
C ARG A 83 7.69 9.33 -10.80
N ALA A 84 7.73 10.17 -11.84
CA ALA A 84 7.02 11.44 -11.84
C ALA A 84 5.49 11.23 -11.80
N LYS A 85 4.96 10.24 -12.54
CA LYS A 85 3.54 9.86 -12.45
C LYS A 85 3.18 9.35 -11.06
N ALA A 86 4.03 8.52 -10.45
CA ALA A 86 3.83 8.00 -9.11
C ALA A 86 3.83 9.11 -8.05
N LEU A 87 4.72 10.11 -8.19
CA LEU A 87 4.75 11.28 -7.33
C LEU A 87 3.49 12.13 -7.49
N ALA A 88 3.06 12.41 -8.73
CA ALA A 88 1.81 13.12 -8.99
C ALA A 88 0.59 12.36 -8.42
N LEU A 89 0.58 11.04 -8.52
CA LEU A 89 -0.43 10.19 -7.90
C LEU A 89 -0.43 10.35 -6.38
N ALA A 90 0.75 10.29 -5.75
CA ALA A 90 0.91 10.46 -4.30
C ALA A 90 0.43 11.84 -3.82
N GLU A 91 0.74 12.91 -4.56
CA GLU A 91 0.31 14.28 -4.26
C GLU A 91 -1.21 14.45 -4.42
N SER A 92 -1.81 13.82 -5.42
CA SER A 92 -3.26 13.82 -5.62
C SER A 92 -4.01 13.02 -4.55
N PHE A 93 -3.33 12.07 -3.90
CA PHE A 93 -3.93 11.17 -2.95
C PHE A 93 -3.92 11.79 -1.54
N GLN A 94 -5.08 12.29 -1.11
CA GLN A 94 -5.30 12.63 0.29
C GLN A 94 -5.70 11.35 1.05
N PRO A 95 -4.87 10.81 1.97
CA PRO A 95 -5.30 9.72 2.83
C PRO A 95 -6.41 10.25 3.75
N GLN A 96 -7.65 9.93 3.40
CA GLN A 96 -8.79 10.20 4.26
C GLN A 96 -8.90 9.04 5.25
N PRO A 97 -8.87 9.32 6.57
CA PRO A 97 -9.26 8.29 7.52
C PRO A 97 -10.67 7.84 7.11
N PRO A 98 -10.94 6.51 7.05
CA PRO A 98 -12.28 6.05 6.76
C PRO A 98 -13.25 6.78 7.70
N LYS A 99 -14.32 7.36 7.15
CA LYS A 99 -15.42 7.86 7.99
C LYS A 99 -15.76 6.74 8.97
N ALA A 100 -15.76 7.08 10.25
CA ALA A 100 -15.89 6.13 11.34
C ALA A 100 -17.02 5.11 11.06
N PHE A 101 -16.65 3.83 11.00
CA PHE A 101 -17.52 2.64 11.08
C PHE A 101 -18.57 2.43 9.98
N ASP A 102 -18.12 1.94 8.81
CA ASP A 102 -18.89 0.96 8.01
C ASP A 102 -18.05 -0.33 7.79
N VAL A 103 -17.08 -0.59 8.67
CA VAL A 103 -16.55 -1.95 8.81
C VAL A 103 -17.49 -2.64 9.77
N ASP A 104 -18.51 -3.30 9.21
CA ASP A 104 -19.27 -4.30 9.94
C ASP A 104 -18.29 -5.37 10.42
N LEU A 105 -17.88 -5.24 11.69
CA LEU A 105 -16.97 -6.14 12.37
C LEU A 105 -17.69 -7.40 12.86
N SER A 106 -18.91 -7.68 12.39
CA SER A 106 -19.63 -8.95 12.60
C SER A 106 -19.05 -10.12 11.82
N LEU A 107 -17.73 -10.19 11.63
CA LEU A 107 -17.06 -11.48 11.49
C LEU A 107 -17.10 -12.16 12.85
N ASP A 108 -18.26 -12.72 13.14
CA ASP A 108 -18.51 -13.70 14.18
C ASP A 108 -17.39 -14.74 14.15
N PRO A 109 -16.61 -14.93 15.23
CA PRO A 109 -15.92 -16.19 15.42
C PRO A 109 -16.99 -17.23 15.74
N SER A 110 -17.59 -17.83 14.71
CA SER A 110 -18.46 -18.99 14.92
C SER A 110 -17.66 -20.15 15.55
N PRO A 111 -18.34 -20.94 16.41
CA PRO A 111 -17.83 -21.44 17.70
C PRO A 111 -16.82 -22.58 17.64
#